data_AF-A0A5C6FDQ5-F1
#
_entry.id   AF-A0A5C6FDQ5-F1
#
_cell.length_a   1.000
_cell.length_b   1.000
_cell.length_c   1.000
_cell.angle_alpha   90.00
_cell.angle_beta   90.00
_cell.angle_gamma   90.00
#
_symmetry.space_group_name_H-M   'P 1'
#
loop_
_entity.id
_entity.type
_entity.pdbx_description
1 polymer ?
#
loop_
_entity_poly.entity_id
_entity_poly.type
_entity_poly.pdbx_seq_one_letter_code
_entity_poly.pdbx_strand_id
1 'polypeptide(L)'
;MRVFIAVVVLLLGPTYCGLANAQQEASGDAKLQKQVRSHLQSNSTTDSSSENSIDFNDPQLKIMLQRHDPQTKFGTFVFALKNAIHGVLTERQVDQLDDLIETSGALKSRFHDERNTVRCYVERLAWQYATADESRVVELRSRLGQWMDIRLEYMAQESRLQERFFRAVWNILTKQQQVELIAGDYDSFVKKNMGHQRAFSSDKQVRKAFGDPSGVDASTRVAETRRKKYAEGYVGYSRAAEVVRRAELAFDLIDRPLYHSAVSEMHRHFRTICMLDFDARRAIYQSGYDLSSRDPQADAVKAAKPLWKKAEKQYTHAVELLAMFPPVE
;
A
#
# COMPACT_ATOMS: atom_id res chain seq x y z
N MET A 1 60.39 -40.00 19.01
CA MET A 1 58.93 -40.13 19.10
C MET A 1 58.35 -38.78 19.51
N ARG A 2 57.85 -37.97 18.57
CA ARG A 2 57.13 -36.71 18.86
C ARG A 2 55.81 -36.79 18.09
N VAL A 3 54.72 -36.88 18.83
CA VAL A 3 53.35 -36.94 18.29
C VAL A 3 52.95 -35.53 17.88
N PHE A 4 52.62 -35.36 16.60
CA PHE A 4 52.03 -34.15 16.04
C PHE A 4 50.57 -34.03 16.51
N ILE A 5 50.26 -32.99 17.27
CA ILE A 5 48.88 -32.49 17.40
C ILE A 5 48.73 -31.42 16.31
N ALA A 6 48.15 -31.81 15.18
CA ALA A 6 47.73 -30.87 14.15
C ALA A 6 46.47 -30.16 14.63
N VAL A 7 46.63 -28.87 14.90
CA VAL A 7 45.57 -27.91 15.21
C VAL A 7 44.66 -27.80 13.98
N VAL A 8 43.44 -28.33 14.09
CA VAL A 8 42.34 -28.06 13.16
C VAL A 8 41.79 -26.67 13.48
N VAL A 9 42.38 -25.65 12.86
CA VAL A 9 41.87 -24.28 12.86
C VAL A 9 41.93 -23.78 11.42
N LEU A 10 40.84 -23.16 10.97
CA LEU A 10 40.61 -22.44 9.70
C LEU A 10 39.92 -23.21 8.57
N LEU A 11 38.58 -23.34 8.63
CA LEU A 11 37.69 -23.28 7.44
C LEU A 11 36.24 -22.82 7.83
N LEU A 12 36.08 -21.77 8.64
CA LEU A 12 34.77 -21.15 8.94
C LEU A 12 34.77 -19.62 8.75
N GLY A 13 35.66 -19.10 7.90
CA GLY A 13 36.00 -17.68 7.81
C GLY A 13 34.98 -16.72 7.16
N PRO A 14 34.16 -17.11 6.14
CA PRO A 14 33.25 -16.13 5.50
C PRO A 14 31.79 -16.20 5.97
N THR A 15 31.30 -17.36 6.43
CA THR A 15 29.88 -17.56 6.74
C THR A 15 29.46 -16.97 8.10
N TYR A 16 30.38 -16.89 9.06
CA TYR A 16 30.07 -16.41 10.41
C TYR A 16 29.86 -14.89 10.47
N CYS A 17 30.62 -14.10 9.69
CA CYS A 17 30.44 -12.65 9.63
C CYS A 17 29.13 -12.23 8.94
N GLY A 18 28.72 -12.96 7.89
CA GLY A 18 27.44 -12.70 7.20
C GLY A 18 26.22 -12.93 8.11
N LEU A 19 26.25 -13.99 8.92
CA LEU A 19 25.18 -14.31 9.87
C LEU A 19 25.06 -13.29 11.02
N ALA A 20 26.20 -12.83 11.56
CA ALA A 20 26.21 -11.81 12.61
C ALA A 20 25.62 -10.47 12.13
N ASN A 21 26.00 -10.04 10.92
CA ASN A 21 25.46 -8.82 10.31
C ASN A 21 23.96 -8.94 10.01
N ALA A 22 23.50 -10.08 9.47
CA ALA A 22 22.09 -10.32 9.22
C ALA A 22 21.26 -10.32 10.52
N GLN A 23 21.78 -10.91 11.61
CA GLN A 23 21.11 -10.89 12.92
C GLN A 23 21.03 -9.49 13.51
N GLN A 24 22.10 -8.69 13.38
CA GLN A 24 22.12 -7.31 13.85
C GLN A 24 21.14 -6.42 13.06
N GLU A 25 21.09 -6.56 11.72
CA GLU A 25 20.13 -5.88 10.87
C GLU A 25 18.68 -6.25 11.24
N ALA A 26 18.40 -7.54 11.44
CA ALA A 26 17.07 -8.02 11.84
C ALA A 26 16.65 -7.48 13.21
N SER A 27 17.59 -7.41 14.17
CA SER A 27 17.33 -6.83 15.50
C SER A 27 17.03 -5.33 15.43
N GLY A 28 17.79 -4.58 14.62
CA GLY A 28 17.55 -3.17 14.36
C GLY A 28 16.19 -2.92 13.70
N ASP A 29 15.83 -3.73 12.71
CA ASP A 29 14.55 -3.63 12.00
C ASP A 29 13.37 -3.94 12.92
N ALA A 30 13.46 -4.96 13.79
CA ALA A 30 12.41 -5.27 14.76
C ALA A 30 12.19 -4.13 15.77
N LYS A 31 13.27 -3.48 16.24
CA LYS A 31 13.18 -2.30 17.11
C LYS A 31 12.50 -1.14 16.39
N LEU A 32 12.86 -0.90 15.13
CA LEU A 32 12.24 0.14 14.30
C LEU A 32 10.75 -0.14 14.06
N GLN A 33 10.38 -1.38 13.71
CA GLN A 33 8.99 -1.79 13.57
C GLN A 33 8.18 -1.51 14.84
N LYS A 34 8.76 -1.81 16.02
CA LYS A 34 8.13 -1.51 17.31
C LYS A 34 7.93 0.00 17.50
N GLN A 35 8.95 0.81 17.23
CA GLN A 35 8.86 2.28 17.31
C GLN A 35 7.75 2.83 16.41
N VAL A 36 7.72 2.40 15.14
CA VAL A 36 6.71 2.86 14.16
C VAL A 36 5.29 2.41 14.55
N ARG A 37 5.14 1.19 15.06
CA ARG A 37 3.84 0.71 15.57
C ARG A 37 3.39 1.50 16.81
N SER A 38 4.30 1.79 17.73
CA SER A 38 4.00 2.64 18.89
C SER A 38 3.59 4.05 18.47
N HIS A 39 4.28 4.66 17.49
CA HIS A 39 3.89 5.94 16.89
C HIS A 39 2.47 5.88 16.33
N LEU A 40 2.16 4.87 15.52
CA LEU A 40 0.83 4.66 14.95
C LEU A 40 -0.25 4.48 16.02
N GLN A 41 0.02 3.68 17.06
CA GLN A 41 -0.93 3.41 18.15
C GLN A 41 -1.23 4.65 18.98
N SER A 42 -0.20 5.43 19.33
CA SER A 42 -0.36 6.69 20.09
C SER A 42 -1.21 7.73 19.36
N ASN A 43 -1.31 7.60 18.04
CA ASN A 43 -2.00 8.51 17.14
C ASN A 43 -3.27 7.93 16.51
N SER A 44 -3.62 6.68 16.85
CA SER A 44 -4.74 5.95 16.28
C SER A 44 -6.06 6.48 16.83
N THR A 45 -7.07 6.62 15.96
CA THR A 45 -8.45 6.78 16.41
C THR A 45 -8.96 5.41 16.83
N THR A 46 -9.05 5.17 18.14
CA THR A 46 -9.52 3.91 18.73
C THR A 46 -10.96 3.61 18.32
N ASP A 47 -11.13 2.77 17.31
CA ASP A 47 -12.29 1.87 17.17
C ASP A 47 -11.70 0.48 17.00
N SER A 48 -11.91 -0.40 17.98
CA SER A 48 -11.53 -1.81 17.91
C SER A 48 -12.45 -2.54 16.92
N SER A 49 -12.17 -2.43 15.63
CA SER A 49 -12.81 -3.28 14.63
C SER A 49 -12.13 -4.65 14.64
N SER A 50 -12.86 -5.70 15.01
CA SER A 50 -12.41 -7.08 14.83
C SER A 50 -12.15 -7.35 13.34
N GLU A 51 -11.05 -8.05 13.04
CA GLU A 51 -10.70 -8.52 11.69
C GLU A 51 -11.69 -9.61 11.24
N ASN A 52 -12.90 -9.21 10.88
CA ASN A 52 -13.88 -10.15 10.33
C ASN A 52 -13.74 -10.18 8.81
N SER A 53 -13.70 -11.39 8.24
CA SER A 53 -13.90 -11.58 6.81
C SER A 53 -15.32 -11.13 6.42
N ILE A 54 -15.45 -10.51 5.26
CA ILE A 54 -16.76 -10.11 4.73
C ILE A 54 -17.65 -11.36 4.52
N ASP A 55 -18.87 -11.34 5.03
CA ASP A 55 -19.87 -12.35 4.70
C ASP A 55 -20.59 -11.96 3.40
N PHE A 56 -20.26 -12.63 2.31
CA PHE A 56 -20.94 -12.42 1.01
C PHE A 56 -22.42 -12.82 1.01
N ASN A 57 -22.89 -13.50 2.05
CA ASN A 57 -24.30 -13.83 2.22
C ASN A 57 -25.12 -12.76 2.94
N ASP A 58 -24.46 -11.74 3.52
CA ASP A 58 -25.10 -10.64 4.23
C ASP A 58 -26.19 -9.98 3.35
N PRO A 59 -27.45 -9.92 3.81
CA PRO A 59 -28.54 -9.29 3.06
C PRO A 59 -28.28 -7.81 2.72
N GLN A 60 -27.68 -7.03 3.63
CA GLN A 60 -27.34 -5.62 3.38
C GLN A 60 -26.33 -5.50 2.25
N LEU A 61 -25.31 -6.38 2.24
CA LEU A 61 -24.32 -6.43 1.18
C LEU A 61 -24.95 -6.79 -0.17
N LYS A 62 -25.87 -7.75 -0.21
CA LYS A 62 -26.57 -8.12 -1.45
C LYS A 62 -27.39 -6.97 -2.02
N ILE A 63 -28.13 -6.24 -1.18
CA ILE A 63 -28.91 -5.07 -1.60
C ILE A 63 -27.97 -3.96 -2.10
N MET A 64 -26.89 -3.68 -1.37
CA MET A 64 -25.88 -2.69 -1.78
C MET A 64 -25.28 -3.03 -3.15
N LEU A 65 -24.93 -4.29 -3.40
CA LEU A 65 -24.34 -4.73 -4.67
C LEU A 65 -25.31 -4.65 -5.86
N GLN A 66 -26.62 -4.59 -5.61
CA GLN A 66 -27.62 -4.38 -6.65
C GLN A 66 -27.83 -2.90 -7.02
N ARG A 67 -27.31 -1.95 -6.22
CA ARG A 67 -27.41 -0.52 -6.51
C ARG A 67 -26.52 -0.12 -7.69
N HIS A 68 -26.74 1.09 -8.19
CA HIS A 68 -25.91 1.72 -9.20
C HIS A 68 -24.43 1.71 -8.78
N ASP A 69 -23.54 1.36 -9.71
CA ASP A 69 -22.10 1.49 -9.51
C ASP A 69 -21.61 2.83 -10.08
N PRO A 70 -21.16 3.77 -9.24
CA PRO A 70 -20.74 5.08 -9.70
C PRO A 70 -19.51 5.04 -10.61
N GLN A 71 -18.76 3.94 -10.60
CA GLN A 71 -17.46 3.80 -11.26
C GLN A 71 -16.42 4.87 -10.87
N THR A 72 -16.63 5.55 -9.74
CA THR A 72 -15.74 6.57 -9.15
C THR A 72 -15.88 6.55 -7.62
N LYS A 73 -14.94 7.18 -6.91
CA LYS A 73 -14.95 7.25 -5.45
C LYS A 73 -15.94 8.30 -4.95
N PHE A 74 -16.52 8.08 -3.77
CA PHE A 74 -17.46 9.05 -3.17
C PHE A 74 -16.82 10.44 -2.98
N GLY A 75 -15.55 10.48 -2.58
CA GLY A 75 -14.80 11.74 -2.46
C GLY A 75 -14.80 12.59 -3.74
N THR A 76 -14.86 11.97 -4.93
CA THR A 76 -14.95 12.72 -6.19
C THR A 76 -16.32 13.38 -6.34
N PHE A 77 -17.41 12.74 -5.90
CA PHE A 77 -18.73 13.36 -5.84
C PHE A 77 -18.74 14.54 -4.88
N VAL A 78 -18.14 14.41 -3.70
CA VAL A 78 -18.08 15.51 -2.72
C VAL A 78 -17.59 16.81 -3.37
N PHE A 79 -16.50 16.76 -4.14
CA PHE A 79 -15.99 17.94 -4.85
C PHE A 79 -16.83 18.34 -6.07
N ALA A 80 -17.42 17.39 -6.79
CA ALA A 80 -18.25 17.70 -7.95
C ALA A 80 -19.55 18.40 -7.55
N LEU A 81 -20.22 17.91 -6.50
CA LEU A 81 -21.44 18.51 -5.95
C LEU A 81 -21.17 19.92 -5.43
N LYS A 82 -20.02 20.13 -4.76
CA LYS A 82 -19.58 21.46 -4.32
C LYS A 82 -19.36 22.44 -5.48
N ASN A 83 -18.72 21.99 -6.56
CA ASN A 83 -18.29 22.86 -7.67
C ASN A 83 -19.23 22.85 -8.88
N ALA A 84 -20.41 22.25 -8.77
CA ALA A 84 -21.35 22.16 -9.88
C ALA A 84 -21.88 23.56 -10.27
N ILE A 85 -21.80 23.89 -11.56
CA ILE A 85 -22.21 25.20 -12.11
C ILE A 85 -23.68 25.54 -11.78
N HIS A 86 -24.54 24.53 -11.65
CA HIS A 86 -25.96 24.70 -11.36
C HIS A 86 -26.34 24.58 -9.88
N GLY A 87 -25.37 24.63 -8.95
CA GLY A 87 -25.65 24.70 -7.51
C GLY A 87 -26.41 23.50 -6.97
N VAL A 88 -25.78 22.32 -6.96
CA VAL A 88 -26.42 21.10 -6.40
C VAL A 88 -26.55 21.19 -4.88
N LEU A 89 -25.57 21.82 -4.22
CA LEU A 89 -25.59 22.09 -2.79
C LEU A 89 -26.08 23.53 -2.53
N THR A 90 -26.84 23.70 -1.45
CA THR A 90 -27.18 25.06 -0.95
C THR A 90 -25.94 25.72 -0.33
N GLU A 91 -25.92 27.05 -0.22
CA GLU A 91 -24.82 27.80 0.42
C GLU A 91 -24.50 27.25 1.81
N ARG A 92 -25.53 27.02 2.63
CA ARG A 92 -25.36 26.41 3.96
C ARG A 92 -24.70 25.03 3.91
N GLN A 93 -25.04 24.18 2.94
CA GLN A 93 -24.42 22.87 2.79
C GLN A 93 -22.96 22.97 2.32
N VAL A 94 -22.64 23.97 1.50
CA VAL A 94 -21.26 24.29 1.09
C VAL A 94 -20.44 24.71 2.30
N ASP A 95 -20.95 25.62 3.13
CA ASP A 95 -20.26 26.06 4.36
C ASP A 95 -20.00 24.88 5.32
N GLN A 96 -21.03 24.05 5.56
CA GLN A 96 -20.90 22.85 6.39
C GLN A 96 -19.87 21.85 5.85
N LEU A 97 -19.78 21.73 4.52
CA LEU A 97 -18.81 20.86 3.88
C LEU A 97 -17.39 21.42 3.99
N ASP A 98 -17.23 22.73 3.88
CA ASP A 98 -15.93 23.39 3.98
C ASP A 98 -15.37 23.30 5.40
N ASP A 99 -16.19 23.54 6.42
CA ASP A 99 -15.83 23.30 7.83
C ASP A 99 -15.37 21.85 8.06
N LEU A 100 -16.07 20.89 7.45
CA LEU A 100 -15.74 19.47 7.57
C LEU A 100 -14.43 19.12 6.85
N ILE A 101 -14.16 19.73 5.69
CA ILE A 101 -12.89 19.54 4.94
C ILE A 101 -11.73 20.13 5.74
N GLU A 102 -11.89 21.33 6.29
CA GLU A 102 -10.86 22.00 7.08
C GLU A 102 -10.49 21.19 8.32
N THR A 103 -11.50 20.80 9.11
CA THR A 103 -11.30 20.05 10.37
C THR A 103 -10.72 18.65 10.15
N SER A 104 -10.99 18.00 9.02
CA SER A 104 -10.46 16.67 8.70
C SER A 104 -9.13 16.69 7.92
N GLY A 105 -8.80 17.82 7.29
CA GLY A 105 -7.72 17.92 6.30
C GLY A 105 -6.32 17.66 6.86
N ALA A 106 -6.00 18.22 8.03
CA ALA A 106 -4.69 18.06 8.67
C ALA A 106 -4.40 16.59 9.01
N LEU A 107 -5.37 15.91 9.64
CA LEU A 107 -5.22 14.53 10.06
C LEU A 107 -5.11 13.57 8.86
N LYS A 108 -5.94 13.79 7.83
CA LYS A 108 -5.89 13.02 6.58
C LYS A 108 -4.56 13.20 5.85
N SER A 109 -4.04 14.43 5.79
CA SER A 109 -2.74 14.73 5.16
C SER A 109 -1.60 14.06 5.90
N ARG A 110 -1.61 14.08 7.24
CA ARG A 110 -0.64 13.36 8.07
C ARG A 110 -0.63 11.86 7.77
N PHE A 111 -1.77 11.17 7.90
CA PHE A 111 -1.83 9.72 7.65
C PHE A 111 -1.44 9.34 6.22
N HIS A 112 -1.82 10.15 5.23
CA HIS A 112 -1.39 9.97 3.85
C HIS A 112 0.14 10.00 3.70
N ASP A 113 0.79 10.99 4.31
CA ASP A 113 2.23 11.19 4.25
C ASP A 113 2.98 10.11 5.04
N GLU A 114 2.50 9.75 6.23
CA GLU A 114 3.07 8.68 7.04
C GLU A 114 2.98 7.32 6.31
N ARG A 115 1.80 6.96 5.80
CA ARG A 115 1.59 5.76 4.97
C ARG A 115 2.55 5.73 3.78
N ASN A 116 2.72 6.85 3.09
CA ASN A 116 3.59 6.93 1.93
C ASN A 116 5.08 6.87 2.29
N THR A 117 5.46 7.34 3.47
CA THR A 117 6.81 7.20 4.03
C THR A 117 7.12 5.73 4.31
N VAL A 118 6.21 5.02 4.98
CA VAL A 118 6.32 3.55 5.18
C VAL A 118 6.38 2.83 3.83
N ARG A 119 5.56 3.23 2.85
CA ARG A 119 5.65 2.68 1.48
C ARG A 119 7.05 2.87 0.89
N CYS A 120 7.67 4.04 1.01
CA CYS A 120 9.02 4.25 0.49
C CYS A 120 10.05 3.34 1.17
N TYR A 121 9.91 3.08 2.46
CA TYR A 121 10.76 2.12 3.16
C TYR A 121 10.53 0.68 2.70
N VAL A 122 9.27 0.26 2.52
CA VAL A 122 8.92 -1.04 1.91
C VAL A 122 9.56 -1.19 0.53
N GLU A 123 9.48 -0.14 -0.31
CA GLU A 123 10.07 -0.17 -1.65
C GLU A 123 11.61 -0.26 -1.60
N ARG A 124 12.27 0.34 -0.60
CA ARG A 124 13.71 0.15 -0.34
C ARG A 124 14.02 -1.32 -0.04
N LEU A 125 13.29 -1.94 0.90
CA LEU A 125 13.43 -3.36 1.22
C LEU A 125 13.13 -4.25 0.00
N ALA A 126 12.19 -3.84 -0.86
CA ALA A 126 11.83 -4.59 -2.06
C ALA A 126 12.98 -4.62 -3.08
N TRP A 127 13.77 -3.54 -3.16
CA TRP A 127 14.98 -3.53 -3.99
C TRP A 127 16.11 -4.36 -3.38
N GLN A 128 16.31 -4.32 -2.07
CA GLN A 128 17.24 -5.24 -1.40
C GLN A 128 16.84 -6.70 -1.63
N TYR A 129 15.55 -7.02 -1.51
CA TYR A 129 15.03 -8.34 -1.81
C TYR A 129 15.22 -8.74 -3.28
N ALA A 130 15.05 -7.81 -4.22
CA ALA A 130 15.20 -8.10 -5.64
C ALA A 130 16.65 -8.45 -6.03
N THR A 131 17.62 -7.77 -5.42
CA THR A 131 19.05 -7.94 -5.77
C THR A 131 19.76 -8.98 -4.91
N ALA A 132 19.23 -9.33 -3.73
CA ALA A 132 19.87 -10.22 -2.78
C ALA A 132 20.26 -11.59 -3.35
N ASP A 133 21.33 -12.18 -2.81
CA ASP A 133 21.63 -13.60 -2.98
C ASP A 133 20.61 -14.50 -2.27
N GLU A 134 20.66 -15.81 -2.57
CA GLU A 134 19.72 -16.79 -2.03
C GLU A 134 19.75 -16.93 -0.50
N SER A 135 20.88 -16.62 0.15
CA SER A 135 21.00 -16.77 1.61
C SER A 135 20.14 -15.78 2.39
N ARG A 136 19.78 -14.65 1.79
CA ARG A 136 19.00 -13.57 2.43
C ARG A 136 17.53 -13.50 2.03
N VAL A 137 17.12 -14.28 1.02
CA VAL A 137 15.77 -14.19 0.41
C VAL A 137 14.66 -14.39 1.43
N VAL A 138 14.79 -15.41 2.29
CA VAL A 138 13.76 -15.77 3.27
C VAL A 138 13.62 -14.65 4.32
N GLU A 139 14.73 -14.12 4.81
CA GLU A 139 14.79 -13.03 5.79
C GLU A 139 14.17 -11.74 5.23
N LEU A 140 14.63 -11.28 4.06
CA LEU A 140 14.13 -10.06 3.43
C LEU A 140 12.66 -10.17 3.02
N ARG A 141 12.22 -11.35 2.57
CA ARG A 141 10.80 -11.61 2.27
C ARG A 141 9.94 -11.52 3.53
N SER A 142 10.41 -12.06 4.65
CA SER A 142 9.72 -11.98 5.94
C SER A 142 9.56 -10.53 6.38
N ARG A 143 10.66 -9.75 6.36
CA ARG A 143 10.65 -8.32 6.69
C ARG A 143 9.73 -7.51 5.80
N LEU A 144 9.74 -7.78 4.48
CA LEU A 144 8.79 -7.16 3.54
C LEU A 144 7.34 -7.42 3.96
N GLY A 145 7.02 -8.66 4.37
CA GLY A 145 5.70 -9.00 4.89
C GLY A 145 5.32 -8.16 6.10
N GLN A 146 6.21 -8.09 7.11
CA GLN A 146 5.98 -7.35 8.35
C GLN A 146 5.79 -5.83 8.11
N TRP A 147 6.59 -5.24 7.23
CA TRP A 147 6.47 -3.84 6.86
C TRP A 147 5.25 -3.54 5.99
N MET A 148 4.85 -4.49 5.16
CA MET A 148 3.56 -4.40 4.47
C MET A 148 2.40 -4.40 5.45
N ASP A 149 2.46 -5.20 6.52
CA ASP A 149 1.41 -5.20 7.55
C ASP A 149 1.32 -3.85 8.25
N ILE A 150 2.46 -3.23 8.62
CA ILE A 150 2.49 -1.85 9.16
C ILE A 150 1.87 -0.85 8.17
N ARG A 151 2.21 -0.94 6.89
CA ARG A 151 1.63 -0.07 5.86
C ARG A 151 0.11 -0.24 5.76
N LEU A 152 -0.40 -1.47 5.87
CA LEU A 152 -1.84 -1.76 5.86
C LEU A 152 -2.54 -1.20 7.10
N GLU A 153 -1.87 -1.17 8.25
CA GLU A 153 -2.41 -0.54 9.46
C GLU A 153 -2.59 0.97 9.27
N TYR A 154 -1.62 1.67 8.66
CA TYR A 154 -1.78 3.07 8.26
C TYR A 154 -2.93 3.26 7.26
N MET A 155 -3.03 2.38 6.25
CA MET A 155 -4.14 2.41 5.29
C MET A 155 -5.50 2.22 5.99
N ALA A 156 -5.58 1.35 6.99
CA ALA A 156 -6.80 1.14 7.76
C ALA A 156 -7.21 2.39 8.55
N GLN A 157 -6.26 3.10 9.17
CA GLN A 157 -6.55 4.38 9.84
C GLN A 157 -7.06 5.43 8.85
N GLU A 158 -6.41 5.56 7.69
CA GLU A 158 -6.87 6.46 6.63
C GLU A 158 -8.29 6.11 6.15
N SER A 159 -8.60 4.83 5.96
CA SER A 159 -9.94 4.38 5.58
C SER A 159 -11.00 4.66 6.65
N ARG A 160 -10.68 4.52 7.95
CA ARG A 160 -11.60 4.89 9.05
C ARG A 160 -11.90 6.39 9.05
N LEU A 161 -10.87 7.22 8.87
CA LEU A 161 -11.06 8.67 8.76
C LEU A 161 -11.88 9.05 7.54
N GLN A 162 -11.62 8.38 6.41
CA GLN A 162 -12.36 8.57 5.18
C GLN A 162 -13.83 8.16 5.32
N GLU A 163 -14.13 7.01 5.96
CA GLU A 163 -15.51 6.60 6.27
C GLU A 163 -16.24 7.65 7.10
N ARG A 164 -15.63 8.09 8.21
CA ARG A 164 -16.24 9.07 9.12
C ARG A 164 -16.53 10.38 8.41
N PHE A 165 -15.56 10.86 7.62
CA PHE A 165 -15.73 12.05 6.79
C PHE A 165 -16.86 11.85 5.77
N PHE A 166 -16.89 10.75 5.04
CA PHE A 166 -17.92 10.49 4.03
C PHE A 166 -19.32 10.32 4.62
N ARG A 167 -19.45 9.67 5.78
CA ARG A 167 -20.73 9.57 6.49
C ARG A 167 -21.18 10.94 7.02
N ALA A 168 -20.26 11.81 7.44
CA ALA A 168 -20.61 13.18 7.80
C ALA A 168 -21.10 13.97 6.58
N VAL A 169 -20.42 13.86 5.43
CA VAL A 169 -20.89 14.46 4.16
C VAL A 169 -22.26 13.92 3.77
N TRP A 170 -22.48 12.60 3.89
CA TRP A 170 -23.78 11.98 3.62
C TRP A 170 -24.91 12.64 4.41
N ASN A 171 -24.66 13.00 5.67
CA ASN A 171 -25.64 13.64 6.54
C ASN A 171 -25.87 15.14 6.24
N ILE A 172 -24.96 15.79 5.50
CA ILE A 172 -25.18 17.16 5.00
C ILE A 172 -26.20 17.16 3.85
N LEU A 173 -26.23 16.08 3.06
CA LEU A 173 -27.17 15.94 1.94
C LEU A 173 -28.62 15.77 2.44
N THR A 174 -29.56 16.38 1.73
CA THR A 174 -30.98 16.13 1.91
C THR A 174 -31.33 14.70 1.49
N LYS A 175 -32.48 14.19 1.95
CA LYS A 175 -32.95 12.86 1.53
C LYS A 175 -33.15 12.75 0.02
N GLN A 176 -33.62 13.81 -0.62
CA GLN A 176 -33.77 13.85 -2.07
C GLN A 176 -32.41 13.77 -2.78
N GLN A 177 -31.42 14.56 -2.35
CA GLN A 177 -30.05 14.50 -2.90
C GLN A 177 -29.40 13.12 -2.68
N GLN A 178 -29.65 12.46 -1.53
CA GLN A 178 -29.19 11.09 -1.29
C GLN A 178 -29.80 10.10 -2.29
N VAL A 179 -31.11 10.22 -2.58
CA VAL A 179 -31.81 9.39 -3.56
C VAL A 179 -31.26 9.61 -4.97
N GLU A 180 -31.10 10.87 -5.39
CA GLU A 180 -30.56 11.25 -6.70
C GLU A 180 -29.11 10.75 -6.88
N LEU A 181 -28.30 10.85 -5.83
CA LEU A 181 -26.93 10.34 -5.84
C LEU A 181 -26.90 8.80 -5.97
N ILE A 182 -27.78 8.08 -5.28
CA ILE A 182 -27.91 6.61 -5.41
C ILE A 182 -28.42 6.21 -6.79
N ALA A 183 -29.31 7.01 -7.38
CA ALA A 183 -29.85 6.78 -8.72
C ALA A 183 -28.81 7.03 -9.83
N GLY A 184 -27.72 7.74 -9.53
CA GLY A 184 -26.69 8.11 -10.50
C GLY A 184 -27.00 9.41 -11.24
N ASP A 185 -27.97 10.20 -10.78
CA ASP A 185 -28.40 11.44 -11.44
C ASP A 185 -27.27 12.49 -11.49
N TYR A 186 -26.33 12.38 -10.55
CA TYR A 186 -25.15 13.25 -10.49
C TYR A 186 -23.92 12.75 -11.24
N ASP A 187 -24.01 11.62 -11.95
CA ASP A 187 -22.88 11.05 -12.70
C ASP A 187 -22.32 12.01 -13.74
N SER A 188 -23.17 12.84 -14.34
CA SER A 188 -22.79 13.82 -15.36
C SER A 188 -21.88 14.94 -14.81
N PHE A 189 -21.93 15.21 -13.50
CA PHE A 189 -21.08 16.21 -12.85
C PHE A 189 -19.69 15.67 -12.51
N VAL A 190 -19.50 14.35 -12.53
CA VAL A 190 -18.25 13.73 -12.12
C VAL A 190 -17.48 13.22 -13.33
N LYS A 191 -16.21 13.61 -13.42
CA LYS A 191 -15.28 12.91 -14.32
C LYS A 191 -15.08 11.49 -13.79
N LYS A 192 -15.78 10.53 -14.40
CA LYS A 192 -15.59 9.11 -14.13
C LYS A 192 -14.14 8.76 -14.42
N ASN A 193 -13.41 8.52 -13.35
CA ASN A 193 -12.05 8.05 -13.42
C ASN A 193 -12.07 6.68 -12.77
N MET A 194 -11.97 5.62 -13.59
CA MET A 194 -11.82 4.25 -13.08
C MET A 194 -10.49 4.02 -12.34
N GLY A 195 -9.76 5.10 -12.06
CA GLY A 195 -8.41 5.09 -11.53
C GLY A 195 -7.42 4.68 -12.61
N HIS A 196 -6.14 4.96 -12.37
CA HIS A 196 -5.12 4.16 -13.02
C HIS A 196 -5.30 2.75 -12.47
N GLN A 197 -5.71 1.80 -13.31
CA GLN A 197 -5.65 0.39 -12.93
C GLN A 197 -4.25 0.14 -12.37
N ARG A 198 -4.13 -0.62 -11.27
CA ARG A 198 -2.81 -1.01 -10.78
C ARG A 198 -2.25 -2.02 -11.76
N ALA A 199 -1.72 -1.51 -12.86
CA ALA A 199 -1.13 -2.30 -13.92
C ALA A 199 0.17 -2.90 -13.40
N PHE A 200 0.43 -4.14 -13.79
CA PHE A 200 1.72 -4.78 -13.59
C PHE A 200 2.82 -3.89 -14.16
N SER A 201 3.70 -3.39 -13.29
CA SER A 201 4.74 -2.41 -13.66
C SER A 201 6.15 -2.87 -13.34
N SER A 202 6.32 -4.09 -12.83
CA SER A 202 7.59 -4.60 -12.32
C SER A 202 8.70 -4.61 -13.38
N ASP A 203 8.44 -5.04 -14.62
CA ASP A 203 9.42 -4.98 -15.72
C ASP A 203 9.88 -3.53 -16.01
N LYS A 204 8.92 -2.60 -16.17
CA LYS A 204 9.22 -1.17 -16.37
C LYS A 204 10.06 -0.60 -15.22
N GLN A 205 9.77 -0.99 -13.98
CA GLN A 205 10.50 -0.51 -12.82
C GLN A 205 11.93 -1.06 -12.77
N VAL A 206 12.12 -2.36 -13.04
CA VAL A 206 13.44 -2.98 -13.10
C VAL A 206 14.29 -2.34 -14.20
N ARG A 207 13.73 -2.16 -15.41
CA ARG A 207 14.43 -1.48 -16.52
C ARG A 207 14.79 -0.04 -16.19
N LYS A 208 13.88 0.70 -15.55
CA LYS A 208 14.15 2.07 -15.11
C LYS A 208 15.29 2.13 -14.09
N ALA A 209 15.44 1.13 -13.22
CA ALA A 209 16.48 1.10 -12.20
C ALA A 209 17.85 0.69 -12.76
N PHE A 210 17.87 -0.28 -13.68
CA PHE A 210 19.11 -0.98 -14.07
C PHE A 210 19.48 -0.87 -15.55
N GLY A 211 18.64 -0.25 -16.38
CA GLY A 211 18.82 -0.20 -17.82
C GLY A 211 18.19 -1.42 -18.50
N ASP A 212 18.66 -1.75 -19.69
CA ASP A 212 18.17 -2.94 -20.39
C ASP A 212 18.86 -4.22 -19.89
N PRO A 213 18.12 -5.34 -19.76
CA PRO A 213 18.69 -6.61 -19.34
C PRO A 213 19.66 -7.17 -20.40
N SER A 214 20.77 -7.77 -19.95
CA SER A 214 21.67 -8.52 -20.84
C SER A 214 20.99 -9.77 -21.42
N GLY A 215 20.08 -10.38 -20.66
CA GLY A 215 19.23 -11.50 -21.09
C GLY A 215 17.80 -11.06 -21.44
N VAL A 216 17.62 -10.28 -22.52
CA VAL A 216 16.31 -9.69 -22.90
C VAL A 216 15.19 -10.75 -23.00
N ASP A 217 15.45 -11.86 -23.68
CA ASP A 217 14.44 -12.91 -23.87
C ASP A 217 14.08 -13.62 -22.56
N ALA A 218 15.08 -13.89 -21.71
CA ALA A 218 14.87 -14.51 -20.41
C ALA A 218 14.05 -13.60 -19.49
N SER A 219 14.44 -12.33 -19.41
CA SER A 219 13.73 -11.28 -18.67
C SER A 219 12.28 -11.13 -19.15
N THR A 220 12.05 -11.13 -20.47
CA THR A 220 10.72 -10.96 -21.06
C THR A 220 9.81 -12.16 -20.73
N ARG A 221 10.30 -13.40 -20.91
CA ARG A 221 9.52 -14.60 -20.55
C ARG A 221 9.13 -14.61 -19.07
N VAL A 222 10.07 -14.27 -18.18
CA VAL A 222 9.80 -14.20 -16.75
C VAL A 222 8.78 -13.10 -16.42
N ALA A 223 8.91 -11.92 -17.03
CA ALA A 223 7.96 -10.82 -16.85
C ALA A 223 6.54 -11.22 -17.27
N GLU A 224 6.38 -11.95 -18.38
CA GLU A 224 5.07 -12.44 -18.84
C GLU A 224 4.46 -13.46 -17.88
N THR A 225 5.24 -14.43 -17.40
CA THR A 225 4.77 -15.39 -16.39
C THR A 225 4.31 -14.66 -15.12
N ARG A 226 5.08 -13.66 -14.68
CA ARG A 226 4.75 -12.89 -13.48
C ARG A 226 3.54 -11.98 -13.68
N ARG A 227 3.37 -11.39 -14.86
CA ARG A 227 2.18 -10.62 -15.24
C ARG A 227 0.90 -11.45 -15.15
N LYS A 228 0.93 -12.72 -15.60
CA LYS A 228 -0.22 -13.64 -15.48
C LYS A 228 -0.59 -13.89 -14.01
N LYS A 229 0.39 -14.25 -13.16
CA LYS A 229 0.17 -14.43 -11.71
C LYS A 229 -0.35 -13.16 -11.02
N TYR A 230 0.18 -12.00 -11.39
CA TYR A 230 -0.31 -10.72 -10.89
C TYR A 230 -1.78 -10.50 -11.29
N ALA A 231 -2.14 -10.76 -12.56
CA ALA A 231 -3.50 -10.60 -13.05
C ALA A 231 -4.49 -11.50 -12.29
N GLU A 232 -4.13 -12.76 -12.01
CA GLU A 232 -4.93 -13.68 -11.18
C GLU A 232 -5.21 -13.09 -9.79
N GLY A 233 -4.19 -12.59 -9.11
CA GLY A 233 -4.34 -11.94 -7.80
C GLY A 233 -5.12 -10.63 -7.86
N TYR A 234 -4.99 -9.88 -8.96
CA TYR A 234 -5.65 -8.59 -9.16
C TYR A 234 -7.17 -8.72 -9.29
N VAL A 235 -7.69 -9.85 -9.77
CA VAL A 235 -9.15 -10.09 -9.82
C VAL A 235 -9.78 -9.96 -8.43
N GLY A 236 -9.19 -10.59 -7.41
CA GLY A 236 -9.68 -10.51 -6.03
C GLY A 236 -9.62 -9.08 -5.48
N TYR A 237 -8.51 -8.37 -5.72
CA TYR A 237 -8.39 -6.96 -5.34
C TYR A 237 -9.44 -6.09 -6.03
N SER A 238 -9.63 -6.24 -7.34
CA SER A 238 -10.60 -5.45 -8.10
C SER A 238 -12.01 -5.65 -7.60
N ARG A 239 -12.40 -6.90 -7.31
CA ARG A 239 -13.72 -7.23 -6.73
C ARG A 239 -13.88 -6.60 -5.35
N ALA A 240 -12.90 -6.71 -4.46
CA ALA A 240 -12.97 -6.12 -3.13
C ALA A 240 -12.99 -4.57 -3.18
N ALA A 241 -12.23 -3.96 -4.08
CA ALA A 241 -12.25 -2.50 -4.28
C ALA A 241 -13.60 -2.01 -4.82
N GLU A 242 -14.27 -2.78 -5.67
CA GLU A 242 -15.63 -2.48 -6.12
C GLU A 242 -16.61 -2.50 -4.94
N VAL A 243 -16.53 -3.51 -4.07
CA VAL A 243 -17.37 -3.60 -2.86
C VAL A 243 -17.18 -2.35 -1.99
N VAL A 244 -15.93 -1.96 -1.70
CA VAL A 244 -15.63 -0.75 -0.92
C VAL A 244 -16.19 0.50 -1.60
N ARG A 245 -16.02 0.65 -2.92
CA ARG A 245 -16.54 1.82 -3.66
C ARG A 245 -18.06 1.92 -3.57
N ARG A 246 -18.77 0.80 -3.75
CA ARG A 246 -20.25 0.77 -3.62
C ARG A 246 -20.69 1.03 -2.18
N ALA A 247 -19.91 0.55 -1.21
CA ALA A 247 -20.14 0.79 0.20
C ALA A 247 -20.08 2.30 0.56
N GLU A 248 -19.17 3.06 -0.08
CA GLU A 248 -19.09 4.51 0.08
C GLU A 248 -20.34 5.28 -0.41
N LEU A 249 -21.26 4.64 -1.15
CA LEU A 249 -22.54 5.21 -1.61
C LEU A 249 -23.77 4.55 -0.99
N ALA A 250 -23.58 3.76 0.06
CA ALA A 250 -24.65 3.01 0.70
C ALA A 250 -24.67 3.20 2.22
N PHE A 251 -24.25 4.36 2.72
CA PHE A 251 -24.22 4.65 4.16
C PHE A 251 -25.58 4.65 4.84
N ASP A 252 -26.67 4.66 4.07
CA ASP A 252 -28.04 4.45 4.50
C ASP A 252 -28.39 2.96 4.74
N LEU A 253 -27.62 2.03 4.16
CA LEU A 253 -27.84 0.59 4.28
C LEU A 253 -26.80 -0.11 5.16
N ILE A 254 -25.53 0.28 5.01
CA ILE A 254 -24.43 -0.42 5.65
C ILE A 254 -24.03 0.28 6.94
N ASP A 255 -23.67 -0.51 7.93
CA ASP A 255 -23.04 -0.03 9.14
C ASP A 255 -21.52 0.10 8.98
N ARG A 256 -20.88 0.70 10.01
CA ARG A 256 -19.42 0.84 10.04
C ARG A 256 -18.69 -0.50 10.05
N PRO A 257 -19.09 -1.51 10.85
CA PRO A 257 -18.48 -2.84 10.81
C PRO A 257 -18.42 -3.47 9.42
N LEU A 258 -19.51 -3.42 8.65
CA LEU A 258 -19.56 -3.99 7.31
C LEU A 258 -18.61 -3.24 6.34
N TYR A 259 -18.59 -1.91 6.40
CA TYR A 259 -17.64 -1.10 5.62
C TYR A 259 -16.18 -1.47 5.95
N HIS A 260 -15.82 -1.53 7.23
CA HIS A 260 -14.45 -1.87 7.66
C HIS A 260 -14.05 -3.31 7.31
N SER A 261 -15.00 -4.25 7.30
CA SER A 261 -14.76 -5.63 6.85
C SER A 261 -14.46 -5.66 5.34
N ALA A 262 -15.21 -4.91 4.52
CA ALA A 262 -14.93 -4.77 3.09
C ALA A 262 -13.55 -4.14 2.82
N VAL A 263 -13.17 -3.10 3.57
CA VAL A 263 -11.84 -2.48 3.48
C VAL A 263 -10.75 -3.48 3.87
N SER A 264 -10.94 -4.25 4.94
CA SER A 264 -10.00 -5.27 5.38
C SER A 264 -9.79 -6.36 4.31
N GLU A 265 -10.86 -6.79 3.65
CA GLU A 265 -10.79 -7.71 2.51
C GLU A 265 -9.96 -7.12 1.35
N MET A 266 -10.24 -5.87 0.99
CA MET A 266 -9.48 -5.15 -0.05
C MET A 266 -7.99 -5.04 0.34
N HIS A 267 -7.68 -4.74 1.60
CA HIS A 267 -6.31 -4.67 2.12
C HIS A 267 -5.59 -6.01 2.06
N ARG A 268 -6.28 -7.12 2.37
CA ARG A 268 -5.73 -8.47 2.24
C ARG A 268 -5.32 -8.78 0.81
N HIS A 269 -6.19 -8.52 -0.16
CA HIS A 269 -5.86 -8.69 -1.58
C HIS A 269 -4.78 -7.72 -2.04
N PHE A 270 -4.79 -6.48 -1.53
CA PHE A 270 -3.75 -5.49 -1.81
C PHE A 270 -2.37 -5.99 -1.37
N ARG A 271 -2.29 -6.60 -0.19
CA ARG A 271 -1.07 -7.26 0.31
C ARG A 271 -0.53 -8.29 -0.68
N THR A 272 -1.41 -9.18 -1.14
CA THR A 272 -1.06 -10.25 -2.09
C THR A 272 -0.49 -9.68 -3.38
N ILE A 273 -1.15 -8.70 -4.00
CA ILE A 273 -0.66 -8.13 -5.28
C ILE A 273 0.65 -7.37 -5.11
N CYS A 274 0.90 -6.71 -3.97
CA CYS A 274 2.20 -6.07 -3.69
C CYS A 274 3.31 -7.11 -3.56
N MET A 275 3.08 -8.21 -2.83
CA MET A 275 4.07 -9.27 -2.70
C MET A 275 4.36 -9.95 -4.05
N LEU A 276 3.34 -10.15 -4.90
CA LEU A 276 3.51 -10.65 -6.26
C LEU A 276 4.35 -9.71 -7.12
N ASP A 277 4.17 -8.40 -6.98
CA ASP A 277 5.01 -7.41 -7.66
C ASP A 277 6.47 -7.46 -7.18
N PHE A 278 6.71 -7.56 -5.87
CA PHE A 278 8.08 -7.70 -5.35
C PHE A 278 8.76 -8.99 -5.84
N ASP A 279 8.03 -10.11 -5.86
CA ASP A 279 8.49 -11.37 -6.44
C ASP A 279 8.80 -11.26 -7.93
N ALA A 280 8.00 -10.49 -8.66
CA ALA A 280 8.23 -10.25 -10.07
C ALA A 280 9.52 -9.45 -10.30
N ARG A 281 9.76 -8.39 -9.52
CA ARG A 281 10.99 -7.59 -9.63
C ARG A 281 12.23 -8.43 -9.38
N ARG A 282 12.23 -9.25 -8.32
CA ARG A 282 13.31 -10.21 -8.06
C ARG A 282 13.50 -11.13 -9.25
N ALA A 283 12.45 -11.83 -9.68
CA ALA A 283 12.55 -12.82 -10.74
C ALA A 283 13.10 -12.22 -12.05
N ILE A 284 12.63 -11.03 -12.43
CA ILE A 284 13.07 -10.32 -13.63
C ILE A 284 14.54 -9.90 -13.50
N TYR A 285 14.94 -9.34 -12.35
CA TYR A 285 16.32 -8.96 -12.10
C TYR A 285 17.27 -10.17 -12.16
N GLN A 286 16.93 -11.24 -11.44
CA GLN A 286 17.77 -12.44 -11.33
C GLN A 286 17.90 -13.18 -12.66
N SER A 287 16.89 -13.12 -13.54
CA SER A 287 16.94 -13.77 -14.87
C SER A 287 17.51 -12.90 -15.97
N GLY A 288 17.43 -11.58 -15.83
CA GLY A 288 17.69 -10.63 -16.90
C GLY A 288 19.09 -10.04 -16.90
N TYR A 289 19.80 -10.09 -15.78
CA TYR A 289 21.07 -9.39 -15.59
C TYR A 289 22.19 -10.37 -15.21
N ASP A 290 23.40 -10.07 -15.65
CA ASP A 290 24.59 -10.78 -15.20
C ASP A 290 24.93 -10.39 -13.76
N LEU A 291 24.72 -11.32 -12.84
CA LEU A 291 24.92 -11.10 -11.41
C LEU A 291 26.40 -11.12 -11.01
N SER A 292 27.27 -11.71 -11.85
CA SER A 292 28.71 -11.84 -11.53
C SER A 292 29.46 -10.51 -11.65
N SER A 293 28.95 -9.59 -12.47
CA SER A 293 29.53 -8.26 -12.69
C SER A 293 28.82 -7.15 -11.91
N ARG A 294 27.88 -7.50 -11.02
CA ARG A 294 27.05 -6.55 -10.29
C ARG A 294 27.30 -6.62 -8.79
N ASP A 295 27.18 -5.47 -8.14
CA ASP A 295 27.13 -5.36 -6.68
C ASP A 295 25.65 -5.25 -6.25
N PRO A 296 25.09 -6.30 -5.63
CA PRO A 296 23.70 -6.31 -5.19
C PRO A 296 23.33 -5.16 -4.25
N GLN A 297 24.25 -4.73 -3.39
CA GLN A 297 24.00 -3.67 -2.43
C GLN A 297 23.98 -2.32 -3.12
N ALA A 298 24.97 -2.03 -3.97
CA ALA A 298 25.01 -0.78 -4.74
C ALA A 298 23.79 -0.64 -5.67
N ASP A 299 23.35 -1.74 -6.30
CA ASP A 299 22.16 -1.75 -7.14
C ASP A 299 20.87 -1.48 -6.33
N ALA A 300 20.72 -2.09 -5.15
CA ALA A 300 19.59 -1.81 -4.26
C ALA A 300 19.54 -0.33 -3.83
N VAL A 301 20.70 0.22 -3.43
CA VAL A 301 20.84 1.63 -3.03
C VAL A 301 20.48 2.56 -4.20
N LYS A 302 21.02 2.30 -5.40
CA LYS A 302 20.73 3.07 -6.62
C LYS A 302 19.23 3.11 -6.92
N ALA A 303 18.54 1.97 -6.82
CA ALA A 303 17.12 1.88 -7.10
C ALA A 303 16.24 2.55 -6.02
N ALA A 304 16.64 2.46 -4.74
CA ALA A 304 15.89 3.01 -3.62
C ALA A 304 16.06 4.53 -3.43
N LYS A 305 17.25 5.07 -3.72
CA LYS A 305 17.61 6.47 -3.43
C LYS A 305 16.63 7.52 -3.99
N PRO A 306 16.13 7.43 -5.25
CA PRO A 306 15.16 8.40 -5.76
C PRO A 306 13.82 8.36 -5.03
N LEU A 307 13.40 7.18 -4.54
CA LEU A 307 12.15 7.02 -3.80
C LEU A 307 12.26 7.61 -2.39
N TRP A 308 13.40 7.41 -1.74
CA TRP A 308 13.66 7.98 -0.42
C TRP A 308 13.77 9.50 -0.46
N LYS A 309 14.55 10.04 -1.42
CA LYS A 309 14.63 11.50 -1.64
C LYS A 309 13.26 12.14 -1.91
N LYS A 310 12.37 11.40 -2.59
CA LYS A 310 10.99 11.84 -2.80
C LYS A 310 10.22 11.91 -1.48
N ALA A 311 10.40 10.93 -0.59
CA ALA A 311 9.76 10.94 0.72
C ALA A 311 10.18 12.14 1.55
N GLU A 312 11.49 12.38 1.67
CA GLU A 312 12.06 13.52 2.41
C GLU A 312 11.56 14.87 1.88
N LYS A 313 11.39 15.00 0.55
CA LYS A 313 10.95 16.24 -0.08
C LYS A 313 9.43 16.47 0.00
N GLN A 314 8.63 15.41 -0.10
CA GLN A 314 7.18 15.53 -0.34
C GLN A 314 6.30 15.22 0.87
N TYR A 315 6.75 14.39 1.81
CA TYR A 315 5.92 13.91 2.92
C TYR A 315 6.19 14.72 4.19
N THR A 316 5.96 16.03 4.10
CA THR A 316 6.33 17.01 5.12
C THR A 316 5.56 16.86 6.42
N HIS A 317 4.45 16.13 6.45
CA HIS A 317 3.71 15.86 7.68
C HIS A 317 4.21 14.60 8.42
N ALA A 318 5.17 13.86 7.86
CA ALA A 318 5.71 12.63 8.42
C ALA A 318 7.11 12.82 9.06
N VAL A 319 7.44 14.02 9.53
CA VAL A 319 8.80 14.37 10.02
C VAL A 319 9.29 13.44 11.13
N GLU A 320 8.45 13.20 12.15
CA GLU A 320 8.79 12.31 13.26
C GLU A 320 9.07 10.89 12.78
N LEU A 321 8.24 10.40 11.85
CA LEU A 321 8.37 9.07 11.27
C LEU A 321 9.62 8.97 10.38
N LEU A 322 9.93 9.99 9.57
CA LEU A 322 11.13 10.06 8.75
C LEU A 322 12.41 9.98 9.60
N ALA A 323 12.42 10.65 10.76
CA ALA A 323 13.54 10.65 11.69
C ALA A 323 13.81 9.27 12.33
N MET A 324 12.84 8.34 12.31
CA MET A 324 13.02 6.97 12.80
C MET A 324 13.78 6.09 11.80
N PHE A 325 13.70 6.38 10.51
CA PHE A 325 14.27 5.53 9.47
C PHE A 325 15.76 5.79 9.26
N PRO A 326 16.57 4.73 9.07
CA PRO A 326 17.98 4.90 8.76
C PRO A 326 18.14 5.54 7.37
N PRO A 327 19.20 6.34 7.15
CA PRO A 327 19.50 6.90 5.84
C PRO A 327 19.69 5.79 4.78
N VAL A 328 19.52 6.16 3.52
CA VAL A 328 19.89 5.31 2.38
C VAL A 328 21.34 5.63 2.03
N GLU A 329 22.26 4.90 2.65
CA GLU A 329 23.70 4.96 2.38
C GLU A 329 24.11 4.02 1.26
#